data_AF-A0A9W4IC84-F1
#
_entry.id   AF-A0A9W4IC84-F1
#
_cell.length_a   1.000
_cell.length_b   1.000
_cell.length_c   1.000
_cell.angle_alpha   90.00
_cell.angle_beta   90.00
_cell.angle_gamma   90.00
#
_symmetry.space_group_name_H-M   'P 1'
#
loop_
_entity.id
_entity.type
_entity.pdbx_description
1 polymer ?
#
loop_
_entity_poly.entity_id
_entity_poly.type
_entity_poly.pdbx_seq_one_letter_code
_entity_poly.pdbx_strand_id
1 'polypeptide(L)'
;MQQSMEHHRDSNVLLHLDAAANNKFETDPNVINISERIASITEKIDRQPQKHPDLVKERASLYADKTKLRKKLLHEFKKDWWETLYDEYTSGNSFSEKDITSLFDIYRKYTPERDRLSRDLFREASIDSETGKQCLTDLITICSSTEYLVYYPGLQPNDGQCPRCRNNKRAHRRVNRNFLEFCYLCAEMVDSEDEWKKHCQVHIENLTPQCGMLRYRNTLISPRFCPFCLSDGTKEYDARFRQWRDKSTLLNHIDEHLGLLKPLALVPCPHPCCENQDYKGAAALQRHFFDAHSLEEPRPNCQARKRRWSVQETETTSFAHKPPKKKKVEVVIAEKVDSV
;
A
#
# COMPACT_ATOMS: atom_id res chain seq x y z
N MET A 1 -25.06 15.04 -21.14
CA MET A 1 -25.38 14.15 -20.00
C MET A 1 -24.70 12.78 -20.12
N GLN A 2 -24.61 12.20 -21.33
CA GLN A 2 -23.89 10.94 -21.60
C GLN A 2 -22.38 11.02 -21.36
N GLN A 3 -21.71 12.08 -21.85
CA GLN A 3 -20.28 12.34 -21.58
C GLN A 3 -19.97 12.36 -20.07
N SER A 4 -20.80 13.03 -19.25
CA SER A 4 -20.63 13.09 -17.78
C SER A 4 -20.66 11.73 -17.08
N MET A 5 -21.39 10.75 -17.61
CA MET A 5 -21.50 9.41 -17.01
C MET A 5 -20.33 8.51 -17.43
N GLU A 6 -19.83 8.67 -18.65
CA GLU A 6 -18.59 8.04 -19.14
C GLU A 6 -17.37 8.60 -18.39
N HIS A 7 -17.31 9.91 -18.15
CA HIS A 7 -16.26 10.57 -17.35
C HIS A 7 -16.11 9.99 -15.93
N HIS A 8 -17.17 9.46 -15.30
CA HIS A 8 -17.08 8.90 -13.94
C HIS A 8 -16.80 7.40 -13.90
N ARG A 9 -16.90 6.70 -15.02
CA ARG A 9 -16.74 5.24 -15.11
C ARG A 9 -15.45 4.81 -15.78
N ASP A 10 -14.72 5.75 -16.39
CA ASP A 10 -13.47 5.45 -17.05
C ASP A 10 -12.40 5.03 -16.02
N SER A 11 -11.89 3.80 -16.15
CA SER A 11 -10.84 3.27 -15.29
C SER A 11 -9.52 4.03 -15.42
N ASN A 12 -9.37 4.87 -16.46
CA ASN A 12 -8.21 5.71 -16.74
C ASN A 12 -8.19 7.05 -16.01
N VAL A 13 -9.29 7.42 -15.37
CA VAL A 13 -9.32 8.61 -14.50
C VAL A 13 -8.37 8.44 -13.34
N LEU A 14 -7.41 9.36 -13.22
CA LEU A 14 -6.45 9.37 -12.12
C LEU A 14 -7.19 9.57 -10.80
N LEU A 15 -7.26 8.52 -9.97
CA LEU A 15 -7.91 8.58 -8.65
C LEU A 15 -7.08 9.34 -7.62
N HIS A 16 -5.78 9.47 -7.88
CA HIS A 16 -4.78 10.07 -7.01
C HIS A 16 -3.87 11.01 -7.81
N LEU A 17 -3.16 11.89 -7.09
CA LEU A 17 -2.07 12.67 -7.68
C LEU A 17 -0.93 11.73 -8.04
N ASP A 18 -0.31 11.95 -9.19
CA ASP A 18 0.95 11.29 -9.57
C ASP A 18 2.11 11.70 -8.65
N ALA A 19 3.26 11.06 -8.79
CA ALA A 19 4.41 11.32 -7.95
C ALA A 19 4.94 12.77 -8.09
N ALA A 20 4.87 13.35 -9.29
CA ALA A 20 5.34 14.71 -9.58
C ALA A 20 4.45 15.77 -8.91
N ALA A 21 3.13 15.65 -9.04
CA ALA A 21 2.14 16.50 -8.40
C ALA A 21 2.16 16.34 -6.88
N ASN A 22 2.39 15.13 -6.36
CA ASN A 22 2.63 14.93 -4.93
C ASN A 22 3.88 15.66 -4.44
N ASN A 23 4.98 15.58 -5.20
CA ASN A 23 6.21 16.29 -4.85
C ASN A 23 5.98 17.82 -4.84
N LYS A 24 5.34 18.37 -5.88
CA LYS A 24 4.94 19.79 -5.93
C LYS A 24 4.08 20.19 -4.73
N PHE A 25 3.13 19.34 -4.32
CA PHE A 25 2.29 19.60 -3.16
C PHE A 25 3.09 19.64 -1.85
N GLU A 26 3.97 18.67 -1.62
CA GLU A 26 4.74 18.59 -0.38
C GLU A 26 5.88 19.62 -0.31
N THR A 27 6.29 20.18 -1.46
CA THR A 27 7.28 21.27 -1.56
C THR A 27 6.67 22.68 -1.64
N ASP A 28 5.34 22.79 -1.68
CA ASP A 28 4.65 24.08 -1.63
C ASP A 28 4.93 24.80 -0.28
N PRO A 29 5.36 26.07 -0.30
CA PRO A 29 5.71 26.80 0.93
C PRO A 29 4.61 26.84 1.99
N ASN A 30 3.34 26.92 1.60
CA ASN A 30 2.21 26.91 2.54
C ASN A 30 2.05 25.53 3.18
N VAL A 31 2.21 24.47 2.38
CA VAL A 31 2.13 23.08 2.87
C VAL A 31 3.31 22.75 3.79
N ILE A 32 4.50 23.24 3.48
CA ILE A 32 5.68 23.15 4.33
C ILE A 32 5.39 23.82 5.68
N ASN A 33 4.94 25.09 5.68
CA ASN A 33 4.64 25.82 6.91
C ASN A 33 3.60 25.10 7.79
N ILE A 34 2.51 24.63 7.17
CA ILE A 34 1.49 23.83 7.89
C ILE A 34 2.13 22.56 8.50
N SER A 35 2.98 21.88 7.74
CA SER A 35 3.63 20.64 8.18
C SER A 35 4.61 20.87 9.33
N GLU A 36 5.41 21.93 9.27
CA GLU A 36 6.31 22.37 10.33
C GLU A 36 5.54 22.76 11.60
N ARG A 37 4.42 23.50 11.45
CA ARG A 37 3.56 23.86 12.58
C ARG A 37 2.95 22.63 13.24
N ILE A 38 2.46 21.67 12.45
CA ILE A 38 1.97 20.38 12.96
C ILE A 38 3.06 19.64 13.74
N ALA A 39 4.30 19.61 13.24
CA ALA A 39 5.42 18.97 13.91
C ALA A 39 5.73 19.65 15.26
N SER A 40 5.84 20.98 15.28
CA SER A 40 6.08 21.77 16.50
C SER A 40 4.97 21.56 17.54
N ILE A 41 3.71 21.59 17.13
CA ILE A 41 2.58 21.34 18.04
C ILE A 41 2.60 19.90 18.56
N THR A 42 2.92 18.93 17.70
CA THR A 42 2.99 17.51 18.09
C THR A 42 4.08 17.27 19.12
N GLU A 43 5.22 17.95 19.02
CA GLU A 43 6.28 17.93 20.02
C GLU A 43 5.80 18.55 21.34
N LYS A 44 5.16 19.73 21.30
CA LYS A 44 4.63 20.40 22.51
C LYS A 44 3.55 19.60 23.23
N ILE A 45 2.73 18.83 22.51
CA ILE A 45 1.72 17.94 23.11
C ILE A 45 2.41 16.81 23.89
N ASP A 46 3.62 16.39 23.49
CA ASP A 46 4.42 15.32 24.12
C ASP A 46 3.62 14.12 24.65
N ARG A 47 2.72 13.60 23.81
CA ARG A 47 1.84 12.45 24.15
C ARG A 47 0.92 12.69 25.36
N GLN A 48 0.72 13.94 25.77
CA GLN A 48 -0.19 14.36 26.84
C GLN A 48 -1.31 15.27 26.30
N PRO A 49 -2.16 14.79 25.36
CA PRO A 49 -3.16 15.63 24.69
C PRO A 49 -4.18 16.28 25.64
N GLN A 50 -4.43 15.68 26.79
CA GLN A 50 -5.40 16.12 27.80
C GLN A 50 -4.92 17.39 28.52
N LYS A 51 -3.61 17.62 28.61
CA LYS A 51 -3.02 18.83 29.18
C LYS A 51 -2.94 20.00 28.20
N HIS A 52 -3.17 19.72 26.91
CA HIS A 52 -3.01 20.68 25.83
C HIS A 52 -4.22 20.67 24.87
N PRO A 53 -5.46 20.86 25.35
CA PRO A 53 -6.66 20.76 24.53
C PRO A 53 -6.66 21.76 23.35
N ASP A 54 -6.16 22.97 23.56
CA ASP A 54 -6.08 24.00 22.51
C ASP A 54 -5.10 23.62 21.40
N LEU A 55 -3.94 23.07 21.76
CA LEU A 55 -2.94 22.58 20.80
C LEU A 55 -3.48 21.38 20.00
N VAL A 56 -4.25 20.49 20.65
CA VAL A 56 -4.91 19.37 19.96
C VAL A 56 -5.90 19.89 18.93
N LYS A 57 -6.70 20.91 19.28
CA LYS A 57 -7.67 21.55 18.38
C LYS A 57 -6.97 22.26 17.22
N GLU A 58 -5.92 23.04 17.48
CA GLU A 58 -5.12 23.71 16.46
C GLU A 58 -4.52 22.70 15.48
N ARG A 59 -3.89 21.63 15.99
CA ARG A 59 -3.34 20.55 15.16
C ARG A 59 -4.39 19.90 14.28
N ALA A 60 -5.60 19.66 14.81
CA ALA A 60 -6.71 19.11 14.03
C ALA A 60 -7.13 20.05 12.90
N SER A 61 -7.19 21.36 13.15
CA SER A 61 -7.48 22.37 12.12
C SER A 61 -6.42 22.36 11.02
N LEU A 62 -5.14 22.35 11.38
CA LEU A 62 -4.03 22.31 10.42
C LEU A 62 -4.07 21.05 9.54
N TYR A 63 -4.40 19.89 10.11
CA TYR A 63 -4.63 18.68 9.32
C TYR A 63 -5.82 18.81 8.37
N ALA A 64 -6.91 19.44 8.82
CA ALA A 64 -8.08 19.68 7.97
C ALA A 64 -7.73 20.64 6.82
N ASP A 65 -6.96 21.69 7.08
CA ASP A 65 -6.56 22.67 6.07
C ASP A 65 -5.58 22.07 5.05
N LYS A 66 -4.58 21.30 5.50
CA LYS A 66 -3.71 20.51 4.58
C LYS A 66 -4.56 19.55 3.72
N THR A 67 -5.59 18.92 4.30
CA THR A 67 -6.49 18.03 3.56
C THR A 67 -7.32 18.77 2.52
N LYS A 68 -7.82 19.98 2.83
CA LYS A 68 -8.56 20.82 1.88
C LYS A 68 -7.67 21.24 0.71
N LEU A 69 -6.45 21.69 0.97
CA LEU A 69 -5.48 22.04 -0.07
C LEU A 69 -5.21 20.85 -1.00
N ARG A 70 -4.99 19.66 -0.43
CA ARG A 70 -4.77 18.45 -1.22
C ARG A 70 -5.98 18.07 -2.09
N LYS A 71 -7.20 18.19 -1.55
CA LYS A 71 -8.44 17.94 -2.30
C LYS A 71 -8.63 18.93 -3.45
N LYS A 72 -8.32 20.21 -3.22
CA LYS A 72 -8.36 21.25 -4.25
C LYS A 72 -7.37 20.93 -5.38
N LEU A 73 -6.12 20.62 -5.04
CA LEU A 73 -5.11 20.23 -6.02
C LEU A 73 -5.54 18.97 -6.80
N LEU A 74 -6.09 17.94 -6.14
CA LEU A 74 -6.58 16.74 -6.83
C LEU A 74 -7.73 17.06 -7.79
N HIS A 75 -8.62 17.98 -7.41
CA HIS A 75 -9.72 18.41 -8.28
C HIS A 75 -9.19 19.15 -9.51
N GLU A 76 -8.28 20.10 -9.32
CA GLU A 76 -7.63 20.85 -10.41
C GLU A 76 -6.81 19.92 -11.32
N PHE A 77 -6.04 19.00 -10.74
CA PHE A 77 -5.26 18.01 -11.48
C PHE A 77 -6.15 17.09 -12.33
N LYS A 78 -7.26 16.59 -11.77
CA LYS A 78 -8.23 15.80 -12.55
C LYS A 78 -8.82 16.62 -13.69
N LYS A 79 -9.18 17.87 -13.42
CA LYS A 79 -9.73 18.78 -14.44
C LYS A 79 -8.73 19.01 -15.57
N ASP A 80 -7.50 19.37 -15.23
CA ASP A 80 -6.41 19.60 -16.19
C ASP A 80 -6.13 18.37 -17.04
N TRP A 81 -6.10 17.19 -16.42
CA TRP A 81 -5.97 15.91 -17.13
C TRP A 81 -7.08 15.70 -18.17
N TRP A 82 -8.34 15.98 -17.82
CA TRP A 82 -9.45 15.89 -18.78
C TRP A 82 -9.34 16.91 -19.91
N GLU A 83 -8.89 18.12 -19.62
CA GLU A 83 -8.82 19.20 -20.60
C GLU A 83 -7.63 19.06 -21.56
N THR A 84 -6.54 18.42 -21.12
CA THR A 84 -5.27 18.38 -21.87
C THR A 84 -4.94 17.00 -22.46
N LEU A 85 -5.31 15.91 -21.80
CA LEU A 85 -4.86 14.56 -22.15
C LEU A 85 -5.99 13.65 -22.64
N TYR A 86 -7.25 14.09 -22.57
CA TYR A 86 -8.39 13.28 -22.98
C TYR A 86 -8.43 13.01 -24.50
N ASP A 87 -8.07 14.00 -25.32
CA ASP A 87 -8.04 13.84 -26.78
C ASP A 87 -6.90 12.89 -27.21
N GLU A 88 -5.73 12.96 -26.54
CA GLU A 88 -4.63 12.02 -26.76
C GLU A 88 -5.00 10.59 -26.33
N TYR A 89 -5.69 10.47 -25.19
CA TYR A 89 -6.20 9.21 -24.67
C TYR A 89 -7.22 8.54 -25.60
N THR A 90 -8.22 9.29 -26.07
CA THR A 90 -9.25 8.77 -27.00
C THR A 90 -8.68 8.45 -28.38
N SER A 91 -7.54 9.05 -28.74
CA SER A 91 -6.78 8.73 -29.96
C SER A 91 -5.93 7.45 -29.83
N GLY A 92 -5.94 6.79 -28.66
CA GLY A 92 -5.25 5.52 -28.45
C GLY A 92 -3.79 5.64 -28.00
N ASN A 93 -3.33 6.82 -27.59
CA ASN A 93 -2.01 6.95 -26.98
C ASN A 93 -2.01 6.31 -25.59
N SER A 94 -1.20 5.27 -25.42
CA SER A 94 -1.02 4.57 -24.14
C SER A 94 -0.40 5.52 -23.11
N PHE A 95 -1.03 5.64 -21.94
CA PHE A 95 -0.38 6.24 -20.78
C PHE A 95 0.75 5.31 -20.33
N SER A 96 2.00 5.72 -20.49
CA SER A 96 3.16 4.85 -20.29
C SER A 96 3.40 4.42 -18.83
N GLU A 97 2.90 5.16 -17.84
CA GLU A 97 3.23 4.95 -16.43
C GLU A 97 1.98 4.91 -15.54
N LYS A 98 1.29 3.76 -15.52
CA LYS A 98 0.14 3.52 -14.65
C LYS A 98 0.04 2.06 -14.18
N ASP A 99 -0.34 1.87 -12.92
CA ASP A 99 -0.78 0.55 -12.43
C ASP A 99 -2.09 0.12 -13.12
N ILE A 100 -1.99 -0.86 -14.01
CA ILE A 100 -3.11 -1.46 -14.75
C ILE A 100 -3.83 -2.57 -13.99
N THR A 101 -3.47 -2.82 -12.73
CA THR A 101 -4.03 -3.94 -11.96
C THR A 101 -5.51 -3.73 -11.66
N SER A 102 -6.34 -4.71 -12.04
CA SER A 102 -7.77 -4.71 -11.78
C SER A 102 -8.07 -4.91 -10.29
N LEU A 103 -8.32 -3.81 -9.57
CA LEU A 103 -8.77 -3.87 -8.18
C LEU A 103 -10.06 -4.68 -8.02
N PHE A 104 -10.92 -4.66 -9.05
CA PHE A 104 -12.15 -5.43 -9.06
C PHE A 104 -11.87 -6.94 -8.95
N ASP A 105 -10.94 -7.45 -9.76
CA ASP A 105 -10.58 -8.87 -9.76
C ASP A 105 -9.87 -9.30 -8.48
N ILE A 106 -9.14 -8.39 -7.84
CA ILE A 106 -8.59 -8.68 -6.50
C ILE A 106 -9.72 -8.73 -5.47
N TYR A 107 -10.61 -7.74 -5.44
CA TYR A 107 -11.64 -7.62 -4.40
C TYR A 107 -12.73 -8.71 -4.48
N ARG A 108 -13.12 -9.16 -5.68
CA ARG A 108 -14.16 -10.18 -5.85
C ARG A 108 -13.85 -11.47 -5.10
N LYS A 109 -12.55 -11.83 -5.02
CA LYS A 109 -12.09 -13.00 -4.29
C LYS A 109 -12.46 -12.98 -2.80
N TYR A 110 -12.55 -11.79 -2.21
CA TYR A 110 -12.86 -11.58 -0.81
C TYR A 110 -14.32 -11.23 -0.54
N THR A 111 -15.09 -10.98 -1.61
CA THR A 111 -16.47 -10.51 -1.51
C THR A 111 -17.34 -11.40 -2.40
N PRO A 112 -17.90 -12.49 -1.86
CA PRO A 112 -18.71 -13.44 -2.62
C PRO A 112 -19.83 -12.77 -3.43
N GLU A 113 -20.43 -11.71 -2.88
CA GLU A 113 -21.46 -10.90 -3.53
C GLU A 113 -20.91 -10.26 -4.81
N ARG A 114 -19.71 -9.68 -4.78
CA ARG A 114 -19.08 -9.07 -5.97
C ARG A 114 -18.72 -10.13 -7.01
N ASP A 115 -18.27 -11.29 -6.56
CA ASP A 115 -17.92 -12.40 -7.44
C ASP A 115 -19.15 -12.97 -8.17
N ARG A 116 -20.29 -13.11 -7.48
CA ARG A 116 -21.58 -13.44 -8.09
C ARG A 116 -22.04 -12.37 -9.06
N LEU A 117 -22.05 -11.10 -8.65
CA LEU A 117 -22.42 -9.98 -9.52
C LEU A 117 -21.57 -9.93 -10.79
N SER A 118 -20.27 -10.18 -10.71
CA SER A 118 -19.42 -10.22 -11.89
C SER A 118 -19.86 -11.25 -12.92
N ARG A 119 -20.44 -12.38 -12.50
CA ARG A 119 -20.91 -13.46 -13.40
C ARG A 119 -22.32 -13.24 -13.88
N ASP A 120 -23.18 -12.69 -13.02
CA ASP A 120 -24.63 -12.77 -13.16
C ASP A 120 -25.28 -11.44 -13.53
N LEU A 121 -24.65 -10.29 -13.21
CA LEU A 121 -25.24 -8.96 -13.41
C LEU A 121 -25.54 -8.65 -14.88
N PHE A 122 -24.75 -9.19 -15.81
CA PHE A 122 -24.89 -8.96 -17.25
C PHE A 122 -25.58 -10.12 -17.99
N ARG A 123 -26.10 -11.12 -17.27
CA ARG A 123 -26.89 -12.19 -17.88
C ARG A 123 -28.29 -11.69 -18.19
N GLU A 124 -28.81 -12.06 -19.36
CA GLU A 124 -30.18 -11.77 -19.73
C GLU A 124 -31.13 -12.64 -18.89
N ALA A 125 -31.75 -12.05 -17.87
CA ALA A 125 -32.72 -12.70 -16.99
C ALA A 125 -33.72 -11.66 -16.48
N SER A 126 -34.95 -12.10 -16.18
CA SER A 126 -35.93 -11.24 -15.50
C SER A 126 -35.45 -10.88 -14.09
N ILE A 127 -35.77 -9.66 -13.63
CA ILE A 127 -35.50 -9.23 -12.25
C ILE A 127 -36.19 -10.16 -11.23
N ASP A 128 -37.35 -10.72 -11.57
CA ASP A 128 -38.12 -11.62 -10.70
C ASP A 128 -37.59 -13.06 -10.69
N SER A 129 -36.61 -13.37 -11.54
CA SER A 129 -35.93 -14.68 -11.52
C SER A 129 -35.04 -14.80 -10.29
N GLU A 130 -34.65 -16.03 -9.95
CA GLU A 130 -33.70 -16.28 -8.86
C GLU A 130 -32.37 -15.55 -9.08
N THR A 131 -31.88 -15.51 -10.32
CA THR A 131 -30.68 -14.73 -10.68
C THR A 131 -30.88 -13.23 -10.45
N GLY A 132 -32.02 -12.69 -10.89
CA GLY A 132 -32.35 -11.26 -10.74
C GLY A 132 -32.44 -10.85 -9.27
N LYS A 133 -33.17 -11.62 -8.45
CA LYS A 133 -33.28 -11.41 -7.01
C LYS A 133 -31.95 -11.54 -6.28
N GLN A 134 -31.11 -12.52 -6.66
CA GLN A 134 -29.79 -12.69 -6.08
C GLN A 134 -28.89 -11.49 -6.38
N CYS A 135 -28.89 -11.00 -7.63
CA CYS A 135 -28.16 -9.79 -8.00
C CYS A 135 -28.61 -8.57 -7.19
N LEU A 136 -29.93 -8.35 -7.03
CA LEU A 136 -30.44 -7.26 -6.20
C LEU A 136 -30.01 -7.39 -4.73
N THR A 137 -30.08 -8.61 -4.19
CA THR A 137 -29.66 -8.90 -2.80
C THR A 137 -28.17 -8.63 -2.60
N ASP A 138 -27.34 -9.04 -3.56
CA ASP A 138 -25.89 -8.83 -3.53
C ASP A 138 -25.53 -7.33 -3.62
N LEU A 139 -26.23 -6.57 -4.48
CA LEU A 139 -26.08 -5.11 -4.57
C LEU A 139 -26.43 -4.43 -3.25
N ILE A 140 -27.59 -4.77 -2.66
CA ILE A 140 -28.01 -4.24 -1.37
C ILE A 140 -27.00 -4.58 -0.29
N THR A 141 -26.52 -5.82 -0.24
CA THR A 141 -25.53 -6.28 0.76
C THR A 141 -24.23 -5.49 0.65
N ILE A 142 -23.70 -5.29 -0.57
CA ILE A 142 -22.48 -4.51 -0.78
C ILE A 142 -22.67 -3.04 -0.34
N CYS A 143 -23.81 -2.44 -0.67
CA CYS A 143 -24.10 -1.04 -0.37
C CYS A 143 -24.42 -0.79 1.12
N SER A 144 -25.01 -1.77 1.81
CA SER A 144 -25.43 -1.64 3.21
C SER A 144 -24.42 -2.17 4.22
N SER A 145 -23.46 -2.98 3.78
CA SER A 145 -22.47 -3.61 4.66
C SER A 145 -21.60 -2.59 5.40
N THR A 146 -21.74 -2.54 6.72
CA THR A 146 -20.86 -1.77 7.63
C THR A 146 -19.64 -2.56 8.12
N GLU A 147 -19.43 -3.78 7.61
CA GLU A 147 -18.32 -4.63 8.00
C GLU A 147 -16.97 -3.94 7.79
N TYR A 148 -16.20 -3.89 8.87
CA TYR A 148 -14.88 -3.27 8.89
C TYR A 148 -13.75 -4.28 8.64
N LEU A 149 -14.10 -5.57 8.60
CA LEU A 149 -13.18 -6.69 8.41
C LEU A 149 -13.66 -7.57 7.24
N VAL A 150 -12.72 -8.13 6.47
CA VAL A 150 -13.00 -9.24 5.56
C VAL A 150 -12.11 -10.43 5.89
N TYR A 151 -12.62 -11.64 5.74
CA TYR A 151 -11.84 -12.85 5.93
C TYR A 151 -11.26 -13.34 4.60
N TYR A 152 -10.09 -13.97 4.65
CA TYR A 152 -9.62 -14.74 3.50
C TYR A 152 -10.62 -15.89 3.21
N PRO A 153 -10.79 -16.29 1.94
CA PRO A 153 -11.64 -17.42 1.59
C PRO A 153 -11.37 -18.66 2.46
N GLY A 154 -12.44 -19.22 3.04
CA GLY A 154 -12.34 -20.39 3.92
C GLY A 154 -11.75 -20.15 5.31
N LEU A 155 -11.41 -18.90 5.66
CA LEU A 155 -10.89 -18.52 6.98
C LEU A 155 -11.89 -17.71 7.83
N GLN A 156 -13.17 -17.67 7.41
CA GLN A 156 -14.23 -17.07 8.22
C GLN A 156 -14.43 -17.86 9.52
N PRO A 157 -14.63 -17.20 10.67
CA PRO A 157 -14.90 -17.88 11.92
C PRO A 157 -16.21 -18.67 11.86
N ASN A 158 -16.18 -19.91 12.36
CA ASN A 158 -17.37 -20.71 12.62
C ASN A 158 -17.69 -20.56 14.12
N ASP A 159 -18.87 -20.02 14.44
CA ASP A 159 -19.29 -19.75 15.84
C ASP A 159 -18.27 -18.93 16.65
N GLY A 160 -17.68 -17.91 16.00
CA GLY A 160 -16.63 -17.07 16.61
C GLY A 160 -15.28 -17.76 16.77
N GLN A 161 -15.14 -19.01 16.36
CA GLN A 161 -13.90 -19.78 16.43
C GLN A 161 -13.22 -19.81 15.07
N CYS A 162 -11.89 -19.68 15.06
CA CYS A 162 -11.16 -19.82 13.81
C CYS A 162 -11.31 -21.26 13.28
N PRO A 163 -11.67 -21.45 11.99
CA PRO A 163 -11.99 -22.76 11.43
C PRO A 163 -10.81 -23.73 11.44
N ARG A 164 -9.58 -23.24 11.61
CA ARG A 164 -8.37 -24.05 11.75
C ARG A 164 -7.88 -24.22 13.19
N CYS A 165 -8.33 -23.37 14.11
CA CYS A 165 -7.90 -23.37 15.51
C CYS A 165 -8.85 -24.24 16.34
N ARG A 166 -8.62 -25.56 16.45
CA ARG A 166 -9.51 -26.46 17.23
C ARG A 166 -9.64 -26.15 18.73
N ASN A 167 -8.84 -25.24 19.32
CA ASN A 167 -8.66 -25.16 20.78
C ASN A 167 -8.57 -23.76 21.42
N ASN A 168 -9.11 -22.67 20.83
CA ASN A 168 -9.13 -21.31 21.42
C ASN A 168 -7.76 -20.74 21.88
N LYS A 169 -6.65 -21.43 21.59
CA LYS A 169 -5.27 -21.00 21.83
C LYS A 169 -4.71 -20.53 20.51
N ARG A 170 -4.07 -19.35 20.50
CA ARG A 170 -3.36 -18.72 19.36
C ARG A 170 -2.75 -19.77 18.40
N ALA A 171 -3.49 -20.22 17.37
CA ALA A 171 -3.16 -21.48 16.69
C ALA A 171 -2.15 -21.35 15.55
N HIS A 172 -1.27 -20.36 15.61
CA HIS A 172 -0.12 -20.29 14.71
C HIS A 172 1.19 -20.69 15.39
N ARG A 173 1.15 -21.20 16.63
CA ARG A 173 2.39 -21.50 17.39
C ARG A 173 2.55 -22.93 17.91
N ARG A 174 1.61 -23.85 17.68
CA ARG A 174 1.64 -25.20 18.26
C ARG A 174 1.10 -26.30 17.36
N VAL A 175 1.46 -26.27 16.08
CA VAL A 175 1.59 -27.50 15.30
C VAL A 175 3.06 -27.53 14.90
N ASN A 176 3.75 -28.64 15.16
CA ASN A 176 5.16 -28.83 14.84
C ASN A 176 5.33 -28.95 13.31
N ARG A 177 4.99 -27.88 12.59
CA ARG A 177 5.20 -27.75 11.15
C ARG A 177 6.52 -27.02 10.97
N ASN A 178 7.49 -27.70 10.36
CA ASN A 178 8.81 -27.11 10.09
C ASN A 178 8.73 -25.95 9.10
N PHE A 179 7.68 -25.91 8.28
CA PHE A 179 7.44 -24.89 7.28
C PHE A 179 5.94 -24.60 7.15
N LEU A 180 5.58 -23.31 7.02
CA LEU A 180 4.21 -22.87 6.76
C LEU A 180 4.22 -21.43 6.26
N GLU A 181 3.97 -21.24 4.96
CA GLU A 181 3.85 -19.92 4.34
C GLU A 181 2.41 -19.65 3.88
N PHE A 182 2.07 -18.37 3.75
CA PHE A 182 0.77 -17.93 3.25
C PHE A 182 0.96 -17.06 2.02
N CYS A 183 0.38 -17.46 0.89
CA CYS A 183 0.31 -16.62 -0.29
C CYS A 183 -0.87 -15.66 -0.16
N TYR A 184 -0.62 -14.36 -0.14
CA TYR A 184 -1.69 -13.36 -0.12
C TYR A 184 -2.39 -13.24 -1.48
N LEU A 185 -1.67 -13.48 -2.59
CA LEU A 185 -2.25 -13.46 -3.93
C LEU A 185 -3.24 -14.63 -4.13
N CYS A 186 -2.91 -15.84 -3.66
CA CYS A 186 -3.79 -17.01 -3.70
C CYS A 186 -4.68 -17.17 -2.47
N ALA A 187 -4.41 -16.44 -1.39
CA ALA A 187 -5.11 -16.57 -0.09
C ALA A 187 -5.10 -18.00 0.45
N GLU A 188 -3.96 -18.67 0.26
CA GLU A 188 -3.77 -20.09 0.54
C GLU A 188 -2.53 -20.31 1.39
N MET A 189 -2.58 -21.35 2.23
CA MET A 189 -1.46 -21.77 3.08
C MET A 189 -0.71 -22.90 2.36
N VAL A 190 0.61 -22.81 2.28
CA VAL A 190 1.50 -23.84 1.73
C VAL A 190 2.39 -24.35 2.86
N ASP A 191 2.42 -25.67 3.08
CA ASP A 191 3.09 -26.28 4.23
C ASP A 191 4.34 -27.10 3.89
N SER A 192 4.80 -27.02 2.64
CA SER A 192 6.07 -27.56 2.17
C SER A 192 6.92 -26.48 1.50
N GLU A 193 8.23 -26.49 1.75
CA GLU A 193 9.17 -25.54 1.15
C GLU A 193 9.27 -25.73 -0.37
N ASP A 194 9.27 -26.98 -0.85
CA ASP A 194 9.33 -27.30 -2.28
C ASP A 194 8.06 -26.87 -3.01
N GLU A 195 6.90 -27.06 -2.38
CA GLU A 195 5.63 -26.57 -2.92
C GLU A 195 5.58 -25.05 -2.92
N TRP A 196 6.14 -24.39 -1.90
CA TRP A 196 6.23 -22.94 -1.85
C TRP A 196 7.10 -22.38 -2.98
N LYS A 197 8.27 -22.98 -3.23
CA LYS A 197 9.16 -22.56 -4.34
C LYS A 197 8.47 -22.71 -5.70
N LYS A 198 7.82 -23.85 -5.95
CA LYS A 198 7.02 -24.06 -7.18
C LYS A 198 5.86 -23.08 -7.28
N HIS A 199 5.19 -22.79 -6.17
CA HIS A 199 4.11 -21.82 -6.11
C HIS A 199 4.60 -20.40 -6.44
N CYS A 200 5.75 -19.98 -5.89
CA CYS A 200 6.40 -18.72 -6.21
C CYS A 200 6.81 -18.62 -7.69
N GLN A 201 7.28 -19.72 -8.28
CA GLN A 201 7.61 -19.79 -9.71
C GLN A 201 6.40 -19.45 -10.58
N VAL A 202 5.25 -20.09 -10.32
CA VAL A 202 4.01 -19.83 -11.07
C VAL A 202 3.63 -18.35 -11.02
N HIS A 203 3.79 -17.71 -9.84
CA HIS A 203 3.53 -16.28 -9.72
C HIS A 203 4.52 -15.41 -10.48
N ILE A 204 5.82 -15.73 -10.43
CA ILE A 204 6.86 -14.97 -11.13
C ILE A 204 6.68 -15.05 -12.65
N GLU A 205 6.27 -16.20 -13.18
CA GLU A 205 6.02 -16.40 -14.61
C GLU A 205 4.72 -15.73 -15.09
N ASN A 206 3.78 -15.46 -14.19
CA ASN A 206 2.49 -14.83 -14.48
C ASN A 206 2.31 -13.51 -13.71
N LEU A 207 3.40 -12.74 -13.56
CA LEU A 207 3.39 -11.49 -12.79
C LEU A 207 2.44 -10.45 -13.39
N THR A 208 1.75 -9.77 -12.50
CA THR A 208 1.04 -8.52 -12.78
C THR A 208 1.82 -7.34 -12.17
N PRO A 209 1.74 -6.13 -12.75
CA PRO A 209 2.66 -5.02 -12.42
C PRO A 209 2.56 -4.47 -10.99
N GLN A 210 1.53 -4.80 -10.21
CA GLN A 210 1.38 -4.28 -8.85
C GLN A 210 2.45 -4.80 -7.88
N CYS A 211 3.28 -3.89 -7.37
CA CYS A 211 4.17 -4.12 -6.23
C CYS A 211 3.68 -3.47 -4.94
N GLY A 212 2.70 -2.58 -5.04
CA GLY A 212 2.06 -1.88 -3.94
C GLY A 212 1.24 -2.80 -3.04
N MET A 213 1.05 -2.37 -1.79
CA MET A 213 0.20 -3.12 -0.84
C MET A 213 -1.24 -2.70 -1.02
N LEU A 214 -2.13 -3.69 -1.00
CA LEU A 214 -3.56 -3.45 -0.97
C LEU A 214 -4.18 -3.97 0.33
N ARG A 215 -4.98 -3.12 0.97
CA ARG A 215 -5.83 -3.50 2.09
C ARG A 215 -7.28 -3.28 1.72
N TYR A 216 -8.12 -4.24 2.07
CA TYR A 216 -9.57 -4.13 1.95
C TYR A 216 -10.17 -4.48 3.30
N ARG A 217 -11.04 -3.59 3.84
CA ARG A 217 -11.66 -3.75 5.17
C ARG A 217 -10.64 -4.24 6.21
N ASN A 218 -9.57 -3.47 6.41
CA ASN A 218 -8.44 -3.76 7.31
C ASN A 218 -7.62 -5.04 7.06
N THR A 219 -8.03 -5.91 6.14
CA THR A 219 -7.32 -7.15 5.76
C THR A 219 -6.31 -6.89 4.67
N LEU A 220 -5.12 -7.47 4.81
CA LEU A 220 -4.06 -7.42 3.80
C LEU A 220 -4.40 -8.37 2.65
N ILE A 221 -4.75 -7.86 1.47
CA ILE A 221 -5.20 -8.73 0.36
C ILE A 221 -4.19 -8.85 -0.76
N SER A 222 -3.28 -7.88 -0.89
CA SER A 222 -2.12 -7.95 -1.79
C SER A 222 -0.90 -7.46 -1.02
N PRO A 223 0.18 -8.26 -0.94
CA PRO A 223 1.39 -7.90 -0.22
C PRO A 223 2.22 -6.94 -1.08
N ARG A 224 3.34 -6.48 -0.53
CA ARG A 224 4.30 -5.64 -1.23
C ARG A 224 5.40 -6.49 -1.86
N PHE A 225 5.86 -6.12 -3.05
CA PHE A 225 6.98 -6.78 -3.73
C PHE A 225 8.10 -5.78 -4.05
N CYS A 226 9.34 -6.26 -4.11
CA CYS A 226 10.49 -5.46 -4.49
C CYS A 226 10.75 -5.64 -5.99
N PRO A 227 10.62 -4.58 -6.83
CA PRO A 227 10.89 -4.67 -8.27
C PRO A 227 12.26 -5.27 -8.60
N PHE A 228 13.30 -4.92 -7.83
CA PHE A 228 14.65 -5.46 -7.99
C PHE A 228 14.77 -6.95 -7.69
N CYS A 229 14.10 -7.43 -6.63
CA CYS A 229 14.18 -8.86 -6.28
C CYS A 229 13.36 -9.73 -7.23
N LEU A 230 12.26 -9.21 -7.79
CA LEU A 230 11.46 -9.95 -8.76
C LEU A 230 12.28 -10.30 -10.02
N SER A 231 13.15 -9.40 -10.48
CA SER A 231 14.02 -9.62 -11.65
C SER A 231 15.37 -10.27 -11.36
N ASP A 232 15.73 -10.44 -10.09
CA ASP A 232 17.04 -10.98 -9.71
C ASP A 232 17.12 -12.49 -9.98
N GLY A 233 17.51 -12.85 -11.21
CA GLY A 233 17.67 -14.23 -11.67
C GLY A 233 18.78 -15.01 -10.96
N THR A 234 19.57 -14.36 -10.09
CA THR A 234 20.58 -15.05 -9.27
C THR A 234 20.00 -15.69 -8.01
N LYS A 235 18.74 -15.40 -7.69
CA LYS A 235 18.04 -15.89 -6.50
C LYS A 235 16.99 -16.94 -6.86
N GLU A 236 16.72 -17.82 -5.89
CA GLU A 236 15.59 -18.76 -5.94
C GLU A 236 14.24 -18.03 -5.94
N TYR A 237 13.21 -18.69 -6.48
CA TYR A 237 11.89 -18.10 -6.68
C TYR A 237 11.24 -17.56 -5.40
N ASP A 238 11.42 -18.21 -4.26
CA ASP A 238 10.88 -17.79 -2.97
C ASP A 238 11.58 -16.54 -2.42
N ALA A 239 12.90 -16.41 -2.66
CA ALA A 239 13.66 -15.22 -2.32
C ALA A 239 13.32 -14.02 -3.23
N ARG A 240 13.07 -14.28 -4.52
CA ARG A 240 12.59 -13.29 -5.49
C ARG A 240 11.16 -12.83 -5.18
N PHE A 241 10.27 -13.77 -4.89
CA PHE A 241 8.85 -13.56 -4.58
C PHE A 241 8.60 -13.24 -3.09
N ARG A 242 9.52 -12.51 -2.44
CA ARG A 242 9.36 -12.18 -1.03
C ARG A 242 8.14 -11.26 -0.83
N GLN A 243 7.16 -11.73 -0.05
CA GLN A 243 5.95 -10.99 0.28
C GLN A 243 6.17 -10.09 1.51
N TRP A 244 6.22 -8.77 1.30
CA TRP A 244 6.42 -7.80 2.38
C TRP A 244 5.09 -7.34 2.98
N ARG A 245 4.95 -7.51 4.30
CA ARG A 245 3.71 -7.18 5.05
C ARG A 245 3.75 -5.79 5.69
N ASP A 246 4.93 -5.19 5.76
CA ASP A 246 5.14 -3.86 6.30
C ASP A 246 5.74 -2.91 5.26
N LYS A 247 5.20 -1.69 5.20
CA LYS A 247 5.58 -0.65 4.25
C LYS A 247 7.04 -0.23 4.46
N SER A 248 7.41 0.03 5.71
CA SER A 248 8.72 0.59 6.04
C SER A 248 9.84 -0.40 5.75
N THR A 249 9.61 -1.69 6.01
CA THR A 249 10.61 -2.72 5.76
C THR A 249 10.90 -2.92 4.27
N LEU A 250 9.87 -2.89 3.40
CA LEU A 250 10.11 -2.97 1.95
C LEU A 250 10.86 -1.72 1.48
N LEU A 251 10.41 -0.53 1.87
CA LEU A 251 10.99 0.70 1.35
C LEU A 251 12.46 0.84 1.76
N ASN A 252 12.81 0.49 3.00
CA ASN A 252 14.21 0.46 3.42
C ASN A 252 15.03 -0.53 2.58
N HIS A 253 14.44 -1.67 2.20
CA HIS A 253 15.11 -2.64 1.34
C HIS A 253 15.25 -2.13 -0.11
N ILE A 254 14.27 -1.41 -0.64
CA ILE A 254 14.38 -0.75 -1.95
C ILE A 254 15.46 0.33 -1.91
N ASP A 255 15.54 1.10 -0.82
CA ASP A 255 16.57 2.13 -0.62
C ASP A 255 18.00 1.53 -0.64
N GLU A 256 18.18 0.28 -0.19
CA GLU A 256 19.46 -0.45 -0.31
C GLU A 256 19.85 -0.67 -1.78
N HIS A 257 18.90 -1.07 -2.64
CA HIS A 257 19.14 -1.22 -4.08
C HIS A 257 19.42 0.13 -4.75
N LEU A 258 18.63 1.15 -4.42
CA LEU A 258 18.77 2.49 -4.98
C LEU A 258 20.10 3.15 -4.58
N GLY A 259 20.60 2.87 -3.37
CA GLY A 259 21.88 3.37 -2.88
C GLY A 259 23.10 2.81 -3.64
N LEU A 260 22.94 1.70 -4.36
CA LEU A 260 23.98 1.12 -5.22
C LEU A 260 24.00 1.75 -6.62
N LEU A 261 22.96 2.52 -6.99
CA LEU A 261 22.88 3.16 -8.29
C LEU A 261 23.82 4.37 -8.36
N LYS A 262 24.51 4.52 -9.49
CA LYS A 262 25.35 5.69 -9.73
C LYS A 262 24.48 6.93 -9.92
N PRO A 263 24.85 8.10 -9.34
CA PRO A 263 24.16 9.35 -9.61
C PRO A 263 24.10 9.63 -11.12
N LEU A 264 22.92 10.00 -11.62
CA LEU A 264 22.64 10.32 -13.03
C LEU A 264 22.75 9.15 -14.04
N ALA A 265 22.97 7.91 -13.59
CA ALA A 265 22.87 6.77 -14.47
C ALA A 265 21.45 6.66 -15.04
N LEU A 266 21.36 6.31 -16.32
CA LEU A 266 20.12 5.80 -16.91
C LEU A 266 19.94 4.38 -16.37
N VAL A 267 18.83 4.17 -15.66
CA VAL A 267 18.51 2.91 -15.01
C VAL A 267 17.12 2.50 -15.48
N PRO A 268 16.98 1.35 -16.16
CA PRO A 268 15.67 0.84 -16.53
C PRO A 268 14.89 0.44 -15.29
N CYS A 269 13.57 0.39 -15.41
CA CYS A 269 12.78 -0.23 -14.35
C CYS A 269 13.18 -1.71 -14.22
N PRO A 270 13.59 -2.18 -13.03
CA PRO A 270 13.95 -3.58 -12.82
C PRO A 270 12.72 -4.50 -12.78
N HIS A 271 11.49 -3.99 -12.85
CA HIS A 271 10.30 -4.84 -12.78
C HIS A 271 10.11 -5.64 -14.08
N PRO A 272 9.88 -6.97 -14.02
CA PRO A 272 9.76 -7.82 -15.23
C PRO A 272 8.64 -7.42 -16.20
N CYS A 273 7.58 -6.79 -15.70
CA CYS A 273 6.44 -6.34 -16.53
C CYS A 273 6.60 -4.93 -17.10
N CYS A 274 7.69 -4.22 -16.83
CA CYS A 274 7.91 -2.90 -17.41
C CYS A 274 8.63 -2.99 -18.73
N GLU A 275 8.22 -2.16 -19.67
CA GLU A 275 8.98 -1.89 -20.88
C GLU A 275 10.31 -1.21 -20.49
N ASN A 276 11.36 -1.42 -21.28
CA ASN A 276 12.74 -0.98 -21.00
C ASN A 276 12.93 0.56 -21.08
N GLN A 277 12.02 1.34 -20.49
CA GLN A 277 12.16 2.77 -20.33
C GLN A 277 13.24 3.06 -19.29
N ASP A 278 14.20 3.89 -19.68
CA ASP A 278 15.29 4.31 -18.83
C ASP A 278 14.93 5.55 -18.01
N TYR A 279 15.25 5.51 -16.71
CA TYR A 279 15.02 6.60 -15.78
C TYR A 279 16.34 7.22 -15.36
N LYS A 280 16.39 8.57 -15.36
CA LYS A 280 17.60 9.32 -14.97
C LYS A 280 17.75 9.35 -13.44
N GLY A 281 18.46 8.36 -12.91
CA GLY A 281 18.80 8.23 -11.49
C GLY A 281 17.65 7.78 -10.59
N ALA A 282 17.97 7.58 -9.30
CA ALA A 282 17.08 6.98 -8.31
C ALA A 282 15.74 7.75 -8.14
N ALA A 283 15.78 9.09 -8.14
CA ALA A 283 14.56 9.90 -7.94
C ALA A 283 13.57 9.82 -9.11
N ALA A 284 14.04 9.57 -10.33
CA ALA A 284 13.15 9.32 -11.47
C ALA A 284 12.54 7.92 -11.37
N LEU A 285 13.36 6.92 -11.03
CA LEU A 285 12.91 5.54 -10.86
C LEU A 285 11.92 5.38 -9.68
N GLN A 286 12.11 6.10 -8.57
CA GLN A 286 11.17 6.12 -7.45
C GLN A 286 9.79 6.68 -7.83
N ARG A 287 9.75 7.71 -8.67
CA ARG A 287 8.48 8.25 -9.20
C ARG A 287 7.76 7.22 -10.05
N HIS A 288 8.47 6.55 -10.95
CA HIS A 288 7.92 5.44 -11.70
C HIS A 288 7.38 4.31 -10.79
N PHE A 289 8.11 3.93 -9.73
CA PHE A 289 7.60 2.96 -8.76
C PHE A 289 6.30 3.39 -8.08
N PHE A 290 6.15 4.68 -7.80
CA PHE A 290 4.92 5.21 -7.24
C PHE A 290 3.76 5.10 -8.26
N ASP A 291 3.98 5.57 -9.49
CA ASP A 291 2.93 5.74 -10.50
C ASP A 291 2.54 4.42 -11.19
N ALA A 292 3.53 3.61 -11.58
CA ALA A 292 3.32 2.35 -12.32
C ALA A 292 3.16 1.12 -11.42
N HIS A 293 3.72 1.15 -10.21
CA HIS A 293 3.75 -0.03 -9.32
C HIS A 293 3.04 0.16 -7.97
N SER A 294 2.37 1.30 -7.76
CA SER A 294 1.65 1.61 -6.50
C SER A 294 2.55 1.54 -5.25
N LEU A 295 3.85 1.77 -5.39
CA LEU A 295 4.82 1.81 -4.29
C LEU A 295 4.85 3.20 -3.66
N GLU A 296 3.76 3.54 -2.97
CA GLU A 296 3.66 4.83 -2.28
C GLU A 296 4.81 5.04 -1.29
N GLU A 297 5.43 6.22 -1.30
CA GLU A 297 6.40 6.60 -0.27
C GLU A 297 5.73 6.94 1.08
N PRO A 298 6.45 6.90 2.21
CA PRO A 298 5.93 7.35 3.49
C PRO A 298 5.84 8.88 3.48
N ARG A 299 4.71 9.43 3.92
CA ARG A 299 4.54 10.89 4.06
C ARG A 299 5.68 11.46 4.92
N PRO A 300 6.18 12.68 4.64
CA PRO A 300 7.30 13.30 5.38
C PRO A 300 7.11 13.30 6.90
N ASN A 301 5.87 13.48 7.34
CA ASN A 301 5.47 13.53 8.75
C ASN A 301 5.68 12.19 9.48
N CYS A 302 5.78 11.07 8.75
CA CYS A 302 6.12 9.74 9.28
C CYS A 302 7.64 9.47 9.28
N GLN A 303 8.42 10.29 8.59
CA GLN A 303 9.87 10.11 8.41
C GLN A 303 10.72 10.77 9.50
N ALA A 304 10.15 11.69 10.29
CA ALA A 304 10.86 12.45 11.33
C ALA A 304 11.55 11.60 12.40
N ARG A 305 11.30 10.28 12.44
CA ARG A 305 12.04 9.37 13.33
C ARG A 305 13.23 8.66 12.73
N LYS A 306 13.47 8.65 11.40
CA LYS A 306 14.62 7.90 10.82
C LYS A 306 15.22 8.36 9.49
N ARG A 307 14.62 9.25 8.69
CA ARG A 307 15.23 9.62 7.39
C ARG A 307 15.85 11.02 7.47
N ARG A 308 17.18 11.07 7.55
CA ARG A 308 17.95 12.28 7.28
C ARG A 308 18.13 12.34 5.76
N TRP A 309 17.22 13.03 5.08
CA TRP A 309 17.40 13.32 3.65
C TRP A 309 18.55 14.33 3.53
N SER A 310 19.60 13.96 2.80
CA SER A 310 20.66 14.88 2.39
C SER A 310 20.10 15.79 1.29
N VAL A 311 19.59 16.95 1.68
CA VAL A 311 19.61 18.10 0.79
C VAL A 311 21.08 18.41 0.53
N GLN A 312 21.45 18.51 -0.74
CA GLN A 312 22.80 18.94 -1.12
C GLN A 312 23.01 20.36 -0.58
N GLU A 313 23.71 20.47 0.54
CA GLU A 313 24.43 21.68 0.91
C GLU A 313 25.91 21.41 0.65
N THR A 314 26.42 22.06 -0.38
CA THR A 314 27.83 22.33 -0.55
C THR A 314 28.31 23.10 0.69
N GLU A 315 29.09 22.46 1.55
CA GLU A 315 30.41 22.93 1.97
C GLU A 315 30.94 22.10 3.14
N THR A 316 32.24 21.83 3.04
CA THR A 316 33.12 21.17 3.99
C THR A 316 33.00 21.70 5.41
N THR A 317 32.85 20.82 6.41
CA THR A 317 33.85 20.63 7.48
C THR A 317 33.48 19.45 8.39
N SER A 318 34.50 18.65 8.67
CA SER A 318 34.47 17.46 9.50
C SER A 318 34.41 17.80 10.99
N PHE A 319 33.44 17.29 11.75
CA PHE A 319 33.64 16.93 13.16
C PHE A 319 32.76 15.74 13.56
N ALA A 320 33.43 14.67 13.97
CA ALA A 320 32.81 13.43 14.42
C ALA A 320 32.35 13.53 15.87
N HIS A 321 31.05 13.37 16.13
CA HIS A 321 30.53 13.06 17.46
C HIS A 321 29.79 11.72 17.46
N LYS A 322 30.35 10.76 18.21
CA LYS A 322 29.73 9.46 18.52
C LYS A 322 28.53 9.67 19.46
N PRO A 323 27.37 9.02 19.23
CA PRO A 323 26.25 9.08 20.16
C PRO A 323 26.50 8.21 21.41
N PRO A 324 25.92 8.56 22.57
CA PRO A 324 26.13 7.83 23.82
C PRO A 324 25.37 6.51 23.84
N LYS A 325 26.03 5.46 24.34
CA LYS A 325 25.48 4.12 24.54
C LYS A 325 24.35 4.16 25.58
N LYS A 326 23.15 3.71 25.22
CA LYS A 326 22.03 3.52 26.16
C LYS A 326 22.33 2.37 27.11
N LYS A 327 22.32 2.63 28.42
CA LYS A 327 22.37 1.61 29.48
C LYS A 327 21.06 0.81 29.48
N LYS A 328 21.18 -0.52 29.50
CA LYS A 328 20.09 -1.48 29.63
C LYS A 328 19.65 -1.46 31.11
N VAL A 329 18.41 -1.08 31.39
CA VAL A 329 17.84 -1.20 32.74
C VAL A 329 17.24 -2.60 32.83
N GLU A 330 17.82 -3.44 33.68
CA GLU A 330 17.23 -4.73 34.09
C GLU A 330 16.07 -4.46 35.06
N VAL A 331 14.89 -4.96 34.71
CA VAL A 331 13.74 -4.97 35.61
C VAL A 331 13.73 -6.33 36.30
N VAL A 332 14.05 -6.32 37.60
CA VAL A 332 13.86 -7.47 38.50
C VAL A 332 12.37 -7.57 38.81
N ILE A 333 11.74 -8.69 38.46
CA ILE A 333 10.37 -9.01 38.85
C ILE A 333 10.45 -9.75 40.18
N ALA A 334 9.96 -9.14 41.25
CA ALA A 334 9.78 -9.78 42.54
C ALA A 334 8.48 -10.61 42.53
N GLU A 335 8.60 -11.91 42.75
CA GLU A 335 7.48 -12.80 43.03
C GLU A 335 6.90 -12.46 44.41
N LYS A 336 5.60 -12.12 44.46
CA LYS A 336 4.83 -12.15 45.70
C LYS A 336 4.20 -13.52 45.84
N VAL A 337 4.65 -14.25 46.85
CA VAL A 337 3.98 -15.41 47.42
C VAL A 337 2.89 -14.89 48.34
N ASP A 338 1.63 -15.12 48.01
CA ASP A 338 0.53 -14.93 48.95
C ASP A 338 0.15 -16.31 49.53
N SER A 339 0.48 -16.48 50.80
CA SER A 339 -0.10 -17.46 51.72
C SER A 339 -1.31 -16.84 52.40
N VAL A 340 -2.50 -17.41 52.22
CA VAL A 340 -3.36 -18.06 53.24
C VAL A 340 -4.49 -18.79 52.51
#